data_AF-A0A7X9E3D4-F1
#
_entry.id   AF-A0A7X9E3D4-F1
#
_cell.length_a   1.000
_cell.length_b   1.000
_cell.length_c   1.000
_cell.angle_alpha   90.00
_cell.angle_beta   90.00
_cell.angle_gamma   90.00
#
_symmetry.space_group_name_H-M   'P 1'
#
loop_
_entity.id
_entity.type
_entity.pdbx_description
1 polymer ?
#
loop_
_entity_poly.entity_id
_entity_poly.type
_entity_poly.pdbx_seq_one_letter_code
_entity_poly.pdbx_strand_id
1 'polypeptide(L)'
;MTVKEVIAELKKNGSEYNREGMKRFGINVDKAFGVNVPVMRKLAKKIGRNHELALKLWESGYHEARHVATMIADPKLTTKSLLNEWVKEFNSWDIVDGSCSNLI
;
A
#
# COMPACT_ATOMS: atom_id res chain seq x y z
N MET A 1 15.36 4.06 -0.34
CA MET A 1 14.50 4.28 0.83
C MET A 1 14.31 2.96 1.55
N THR A 2 14.30 2.96 2.88
CA THR A 2 14.01 1.80 3.72
C THR A 2 12.52 1.76 4.10
N VAL A 3 12.04 0.61 4.58
CA VAL A 3 10.67 0.45 5.10
C VAL A 3 10.34 1.49 6.17
N LYS A 4 11.28 1.72 7.10
CA LYS A 4 11.11 2.70 8.18
C LYS A 4 10.94 4.12 7.65
N GLU A 5 11.72 4.50 6.65
CA GLU A 5 11.63 5.82 6.01
C GLU A 5 10.29 6.00 5.27
N VAL A 6 9.84 4.96 4.55
CA VAL A 6 8.55 5.00 3.85
C VAL A 6 7.39 5.12 4.84
N ILE A 7 7.37 4.30 5.90
CA ILE A 7 6.34 4.36 6.94
C ILE A 7 6.37 5.72 7.66
N ALA A 8 7.55 6.26 7.95
CA ALA A 8 7.67 7.57 8.58
C ALA A 8 7.09 8.67 7.68
N GLU A 9 7.37 8.63 6.38
CA GLU A 9 6.81 9.59 5.42
C GLU A 9 5.29 9.45 5.29
N LEU A 10 4.76 8.23 5.25
CA LEU A 10 3.32 7.98 5.22
C LEU A 10 2.64 8.50 6.50
N LYS A 11 3.19 8.18 7.67
CA LYS A 11 2.68 8.69 8.96
C LYS A 11 2.66 10.22 9.01
N LYS A 12 3.73 10.87 8.54
CA LYS A 12 3.84 12.34 8.51
C LYS A 12 2.75 12.99 7.63
N ASN A 13 2.31 12.32 6.58
CA ASN A 13 1.27 12.80 5.68
C ASN A 13 -0.13 12.21 5.99
N GLY A 14 -0.27 11.52 7.12
CA GLY A 14 -1.53 10.96 7.59
C GLY A 14 -2.47 12.02 8.15
N SER A 15 -3.76 11.70 8.20
CA SER A 15 -4.82 12.57 8.71
C SER A 15 -5.92 11.74 9.35
N GLU A 16 -6.22 12.03 10.62
CA GLU A 16 -7.31 11.34 11.32
C GLU A 16 -8.66 11.61 10.65
N TYR A 17 -8.89 12.81 10.13
CA TYR A 17 -10.12 13.13 9.38
C TYR A 17 -10.28 12.22 8.15
N ASN A 18 -9.20 12.03 7.39
CA ASN A 18 -9.23 11.14 6.22
C ASN A 18 -9.41 9.69 6.64
N ARG A 19 -8.69 9.25 7.68
CA ARG A 19 -8.79 7.91 8.25
C ARG A 19 -10.22 7.60 8.69
N GLU A 20 -10.90 8.52 9.37
CA GLU A 20 -12.31 8.35 9.73
C GLU A 20 -13.22 8.37 8.50
N GLY A 21 -12.91 9.20 7.50
CA GLY A 21 -13.61 9.23 6.22
C GLY A 21 -13.57 7.89 5.47
N MET A 22 -12.44 7.17 5.52
CA MET A 22 -12.27 5.85 4.88
C MET A 22 -13.29 4.82 5.39
N LYS A 23 -13.66 4.87 6.68
CA LYS A 23 -14.67 3.95 7.25
C LYS A 23 -16.03 4.08 6.57
N ARG A 24 -16.40 5.29 6.11
CA ARG A 24 -17.67 5.54 5.39
C ARG A 24 -17.73 4.79 4.06
N PHE A 25 -16.58 4.43 3.51
CA PHE A 25 -16.45 3.65 2.28
C PHE A 25 -16.18 2.17 2.57
N GLY A 26 -16.29 1.70 3.81
CA GLY A 26 -16.06 0.29 4.17
C GLY A 26 -14.59 -0.15 4.10
N ILE A 27 -13.65 0.79 4.17
CA ILE A 27 -12.21 0.49 4.21
C ILE A 27 -11.79 0.19 5.65
N ASN A 28 -10.96 -0.86 5.85
CA ASN A 28 -10.40 -1.19 7.16
C ASN A 28 -9.31 -0.17 7.54
N VAL A 29 -9.42 0.43 8.73
CA VAL A 29 -8.52 1.50 9.18
C VAL A 29 -7.73 1.15 10.44
N ASP A 30 -7.71 -0.11 10.86
CA ASP A 30 -7.01 -0.57 12.06
C ASP A 30 -5.51 -0.26 11.98
N LYS A 31 -4.95 -0.37 10.76
CA LYS A 31 -3.56 -0.01 10.44
C LYS A 31 -3.47 1.01 9.30
N ALA A 32 -4.36 1.99 9.27
CA ALA A 32 -4.32 3.08 8.29
C ALA A 32 -3.86 4.41 8.92
N PHE A 33 -3.13 5.21 8.15
CA PHE A 33 -2.70 6.55 8.52
C PHE A 33 -3.61 7.65 7.95
N GLY A 34 -4.48 7.34 6.98
CA GLY A 34 -5.35 8.33 6.32
C GLY A 34 -4.61 9.17 5.27
N VAL A 35 -3.65 8.58 4.55
CA VAL A 35 -2.87 9.30 3.54
C VAL A 35 -3.65 9.39 2.22
N ASN A 36 -3.67 10.57 1.63
CA ASN A 36 -4.28 10.77 0.31
C ASN A 36 -3.50 10.04 -0.80
N VAL A 37 -4.24 9.45 -1.75
CA VAL A 37 -3.68 8.70 -2.90
C VAL A 37 -2.59 9.46 -3.69
N PRO A 38 -2.72 10.78 -3.98
CA PRO A 38 -1.66 11.52 -4.67
C PRO A 38 -0.31 11.51 -3.94
N VAL A 39 -0.31 11.50 -2.60
CA VAL A 39 0.92 11.42 -1.79
C VAL A 39 1.55 10.05 -1.92
N MET A 40 0.75 8.98 -1.83
CA MET A 40 1.23 7.61 -2.04
C MET A 40 1.84 7.44 -3.44
N ARG A 41 1.19 7.95 -4.49
CA ARG A 41 1.70 7.92 -5.87
C ARG A 41 3.00 8.72 -6.03
N LYS A 42 3.10 9.90 -5.41
CA LYS A 42 4.33 10.71 -5.41
C LYS A 42 5.48 9.97 -4.73
N LEU A 43 5.20 9.31 -3.61
CA LEU A 43 6.18 8.51 -2.88
C LEU A 43 6.62 7.28 -3.69
N ALA A 44 5.68 6.53 -4.26
CA ALA A 44 5.97 5.40 -5.14
C ALA A 44 6.81 5.83 -6.35
N LYS A 45 6.48 6.96 -6.98
CA LYS A 45 7.28 7.52 -8.09
C LYS A 45 8.71 7.87 -7.66
N LYS A 46 8.90 8.40 -6.45
CA LYS A 46 10.24 8.70 -5.91
C LYS A 46 11.06 7.44 -5.65
N ILE A 47 10.41 6.37 -5.19
CA ILE A 47 11.05 5.07 -4.95
C ILE A 47 11.41 4.38 -6.27
N GLY A 48 10.54 4.48 -7.27
CA GLY A 48 10.63 3.71 -8.50
C GLY A 48 10.26 2.24 -8.27
N ARG A 49 10.60 1.38 -9.23
CA ARG A 49 10.36 -0.06 -9.11
C ARG A 49 11.39 -0.69 -8.17
N ASN A 50 10.92 -1.30 -7.09
CA ASN A 50 11.74 -1.99 -6.11
C ASN A 50 10.93 -3.12 -5.46
N HIS A 51 11.04 -4.33 -6.02
CA HIS A 51 10.25 -5.47 -5.59
C HIS A 51 10.60 -5.92 -4.17
N GLU A 52 11.88 -5.90 -3.77
CA GLU A 52 12.29 -6.28 -2.41
C GLU A 52 11.67 -5.33 -1.36
N LEU A 53 11.67 -4.02 -1.63
CA LEU A 53 11.02 -3.05 -0.75
C LEU A 53 9.49 -3.25 -0.75
N ALA A 54 8.89 -3.58 -1.89
CA ALA A 54 7.46 -3.87 -1.99
C ALA A 54 7.05 -5.00 -1.04
N LEU A 55 7.77 -6.12 -1.07
CA LEU A 55 7.51 -7.27 -0.18
C LEU A 55 7.57 -6.86 1.29
N LYS A 56 8.62 -6.13 1.70
CA LYS A 56 8.78 -5.69 3.09
C LYS A 56 7.73 -4.65 3.51
N LEU A 57 7.27 -3.80 2.59
CA LEU A 57 6.17 -2.87 2.85
C LEU A 57 4.84 -3.60 3.00
N TRP A 58 4.62 -4.64 2.19
CA TRP A 58 3.44 -5.48 2.27
C TRP A 58 3.33 -6.16 3.66
N GLU A 59 4.43 -6.78 4.09
CA GLU A 59 4.58 -7.44 5.40
C GLU A 59 4.36 -6.50 6.60
N SER A 60 4.57 -5.19 6.42
CA SER A 60 4.33 -4.22 7.51
C SER A 60 2.86 -4.18 7.95
N GLY A 61 1.94 -4.58 7.07
CA GLY A 61 0.51 -4.62 7.35
C GLY A 61 -0.16 -3.25 7.44
N TYR A 62 0.56 -2.15 7.21
CA TYR A 62 -0.04 -0.83 7.14
C TYR A 62 -0.75 -0.64 5.81
N HIS A 63 -1.97 -0.11 5.85
CA HIS A 63 -2.85 0.08 4.71
C HIS A 63 -2.14 0.82 3.56
N GLU A 64 -1.62 2.02 3.84
CA GLU A 64 -0.96 2.83 2.82
C GLU A 64 0.40 2.27 2.39
N ALA A 65 1.07 1.51 3.27
CA ALA A 65 2.32 0.82 2.91
C ALA A 65 2.05 -0.30 1.90
N ARG A 66 0.96 -1.07 2.06
CA ARG A 66 0.52 -2.08 1.09
C ARG A 66 0.11 -1.46 -0.24
N HIS A 67 -0.61 -0.34 -0.22
CA HIS A 67 -0.89 0.41 -1.46
C HIS A 67 0.38 0.84 -2.18
N VAL A 68 1.36 1.44 -1.47
CA VAL A 68 2.66 1.78 -2.06
C VAL A 68 3.39 0.53 -2.56
N ALA A 69 3.33 -0.59 -1.84
CA ALA A 69 3.92 -1.85 -2.27
C ALA A 69 3.42 -2.29 -3.65
N THR A 70 2.10 -2.25 -3.89
CA THR A 70 1.54 -2.59 -5.21
C THR A 70 2.06 -1.68 -6.32
N MET A 71 2.29 -0.40 -6.02
CA MET A 71 2.78 0.58 -7.01
C MET A 71 4.27 0.42 -7.37
N ILE A 72 5.08 -0.12 -6.45
CA ILE A 72 6.54 -0.25 -6.63
C ILE A 72 7.00 -1.67 -6.90
N ALA A 73 6.14 -2.68 -6.71
CA ALA A 73 6.44 -4.06 -7.06
C ALA A 73 6.72 -4.19 -8.56
N ASP A 74 7.59 -5.14 -8.92
CA ASP A 74 7.80 -5.53 -10.30
C ASP A 74 6.73 -6.55 -10.73
N PRO A 75 5.84 -6.23 -11.70
CA PRO A 75 4.85 -7.19 -12.18
C PRO A 75 5.49 -8.48 -12.71
N LYS A 76 6.70 -8.43 -13.28
CA LYS A 76 7.41 -9.61 -13.80
C LYS A 76 7.86 -10.57 -12.70
N LEU A 77 8.05 -10.06 -11.49
CA LEU A 77 8.41 -10.86 -10.31
C LEU A 77 7.18 -11.20 -9.45
N THR A 78 6.03 -10.62 -9.77
CA THR A 78 4.78 -10.83 -9.03
C THR A 78 4.08 -12.09 -9.55
N THR A 79 4.54 -13.24 -9.06
CA THR A 79 3.99 -14.55 -9.46
C THR A 79 2.57 -14.76 -8.95
N LYS A 80 1.83 -15.69 -9.58
CA LYS A 80 0.51 -16.13 -9.09
C LYS A 80 0.57 -16.62 -7.64
N SER A 81 1.64 -17.28 -7.25
CA SER A 81 1.82 -17.74 -5.86
C SER A 81 1.92 -16.55 -4.90
N LEU A 82 2.70 -15.52 -5.25
CA LEU A 82 2.81 -14.32 -4.42
C LEU A 82 1.47 -13.58 -4.32
N LEU A 83 0.78 -13.40 -5.44
CA LEU A 83 -0.56 -12.79 -5.46
C LEU A 83 -1.54 -13.57 -4.60
N ASN A 84 -1.52 -14.91 -4.64
CA ASN A 84 -2.37 -15.74 -3.79
C ASN A 84 -2.08 -15.54 -2.30
N GLU A 85 -0.83 -15.29 -1.90
CA GLU A 85 -0.51 -14.94 -0.52
C GLU A 85 -1.06 -13.55 -0.15
N TRP A 86 -0.93 -12.57 -1.03
CA TRP A 86 -1.46 -11.22 -0.79
C TRP A 86 -2.99 -11.19 -0.71
N VAL A 87 -3.68 -11.97 -1.55
CA VAL A 87 -5.14 -12.08 -1.55
C VAL A 87 -5.70 -12.51 -0.21
N LYS A 88 -5.00 -13.40 0.52
CA LYS A 88 -5.42 -13.85 1.86
C LYS A 88 -5.39 -12.72 2.89
N GLU A 89 -4.63 -11.65 2.62
CA GLU A 89 -4.46 -10.52 3.53
C GLU A 89 -5.29 -9.28 3.13
N PHE A 90 -6.02 -9.34 2.00
CA PHE A 90 -6.92 -8.28 1.59
C PHE A 90 -8.06 -8.14 2.61
N ASN A 91 -8.27 -6.93 3.12
CA ASN A 91 -9.23 -6.63 4.17
C ASN A 91 -10.18 -5.46 3.81
N SER A 92 -10.10 -4.95 2.59
CA SER A 92 -10.96 -3.92 2.02
C SER A 92 -10.93 -3.98 0.49
N TRP A 93 -11.91 -3.37 -0.17
CA TRP A 93 -12.03 -3.38 -1.64
C TRP A 93 -10.92 -2.57 -2.33
N ASP A 94 -10.44 -1.50 -1.70
CA ASP A 94 -9.51 -0.56 -2.33
C ASP A 94 -8.11 -1.15 -2.51
N ILE A 95 -7.66 -2.03 -1.60
CA ILE A 95 -6.40 -2.76 -1.79
C ILE A 95 -6.51 -3.81 -2.92
N VAL A 96 -7.70 -4.37 -3.15
CA VAL A 96 -7.96 -5.25 -4.30
C VAL A 96 -7.84 -4.45 -5.59
N ASP A 97 -8.56 -3.33 -5.69
CA ASP A 97 -8.54 -2.46 -6.87
C ASP A 97 -7.14 -1.93 -7.17
N GLY A 98 -6.40 -1.52 -6.13
CA GLY A 98 -5.02 -1.08 -6.24
C GLY A 98 -4.08 -2.19 -6.74
N SER A 99 -4.24 -3.40 -6.20
CA SER A 99 -3.44 -4.56 -6.64
C SER A 99 -3.72 -4.90 -8.11
N CYS A 100 -4.98 -4.96 -8.51
CA CYS A 100 -5.38 -5.20 -9.91
C CYS A 100 -4.79 -4.13 -10.83
N SER A 101 -5.00 -2.85 -10.52
CA SER A 101 -4.58 -1.74 -11.39
C SER A 101 -3.06 -1.64 -11.58
N ASN A 102 -2.28 -2.14 -10.63
CA ASN A 102 -0.83 -1.99 -10.64
C ASN A 102 -0.08 -3.26 -11.08
N LEU A 103 -0.68 -4.46 -10.92
CA LEU A 103 0.03 -5.73 -11.06
C LEU A 103 -0.60 -6.74 -12.02
N ILE A 104 -1.86 -6.53 -12.45
CA ILE A 104 -2.61 -7.43 -13.34
C ILE A 104 -2.92 -6.69 -14.64
#